data_AF-A0A9D2SZ02-F1
#
_entry.id   AF-A0A9D2SZ02-F1
#
_cell.length_a   1.000
_cell.length_b   1.000
_cell.length_c   1.000
_cell.angle_alpha   90.00
_cell.angle_beta   90.00
_cell.angle_gamma   90.00
#
_symmetry.space_group_name_H-M   'P 1'
#
loop_
_entity.id
_entity.type
_entity.pdbx_description
1 polymer ?
#
loop_
_entity_poly.entity_id
_entity_poly.type
_entity_poly.pdbx_seq_one_letter_code
_entity_poly.pdbx_strand_id
1 'polypeptide(L)'
;KSEIVDQKIEGNADYALTYSEIRAMMRAKGVALEPVLNTYQESSVFGKRFGNSGGVAAAVQQSLKESGNDIDIKVCKANGAAECKKALLLMKVGRLPEDFIEGMACDGGCVGGPSSFKDQKLAKKSRDALIKEADDRGIYANLSNYDEDSFSMHR
;
A
#
# COMPACT_ATOMS: atom_id res chain seq x y z
N LYS A 1 5.61 11.33 -7.87
CA LYS A 1 7.00 11.31 -8.40
C LYS A 1 7.95 12.16 -7.55
N SER A 2 7.48 13.24 -6.90
CA SER A 2 8.32 14.13 -6.10
C SER A 2 9.14 13.43 -4.99
N GLU A 3 8.65 12.33 -4.43
CA GLU A 3 9.36 11.52 -3.42
C GLU A 3 10.77 11.09 -3.85
N ILE A 4 11.00 10.86 -5.15
CA ILE A 4 12.33 10.54 -5.68
C ILE A 4 13.29 11.73 -5.62
N VAL A 5 12.77 12.94 -5.83
CA VAL A 5 13.57 14.17 -5.92
C VAL A 5 13.82 14.80 -4.55
N ASP A 6 12.84 14.66 -3.65
CA ASP A 6 12.80 15.38 -2.37
C ASP A 6 13.74 14.80 -1.31
N GLN A 7 14.30 13.62 -1.58
CA GLN A 7 15.13 12.91 -0.63
C GLN A 7 16.49 12.62 -1.27
N LYS A 8 17.54 13.35 -0.85
CA LYS A 8 18.96 13.04 -1.14
C LYS A 8 19.40 11.76 -0.42
N ILE A 9 18.64 10.68 -0.63
CA ILE A 9 18.88 9.38 -0.03
C ILE A 9 19.76 8.59 -0.98
N GLU A 10 20.87 8.08 -0.45
CA GLU A 10 21.76 7.19 -1.17
C GLU A 10 21.00 5.91 -1.59
N GLY A 11 21.10 5.52 -2.86
CA GLY A 11 20.39 4.35 -3.39
C GLY A 11 18.87 4.54 -3.57
N ASN A 12 18.36 5.77 -3.56
CA ASN A 12 16.95 6.01 -3.90
C ASN A 12 16.65 5.66 -5.38
N ALA A 13 15.38 5.45 -5.71
CA ALA A 13 14.97 5.10 -7.06
C ALA A 13 15.33 6.20 -8.07
N ASP A 14 15.95 5.86 -9.20
CA ASP A 14 16.30 6.82 -10.24
C ASP A 14 15.09 7.39 -11.00
N TYR A 15 14.03 6.57 -11.13
CA TYR A 15 12.87 6.90 -11.95
C TYR A 15 11.55 6.45 -11.30
N ALA A 16 10.51 7.26 -11.45
CA ALA A 16 9.13 6.87 -11.13
C ALA A 16 8.29 6.86 -12.41
N LEU A 17 7.63 5.72 -12.66
CA LEU A 17 6.67 5.56 -13.73
C LEU A 17 5.27 5.28 -13.17
N THR A 18 4.28 5.85 -13.82
CA THR A 18 2.86 5.54 -13.61
C THR A 18 2.47 4.32 -14.46
N TYR A 19 1.38 3.64 -14.09
CA TYR A 19 0.86 2.52 -14.89
C TYR A 19 0.51 2.91 -16.33
N SER A 20 0.06 4.16 -16.54
CA SER A 20 -0.23 4.69 -17.87
C SER A 20 1.03 4.85 -18.72
N GLU A 21 2.14 5.29 -18.14
CA GLU A 21 3.43 5.41 -18.84
C GLU A 21 4.00 4.03 -19.20
N ILE A 22 3.97 3.07 -18.28
CA ILE A 22 4.39 1.68 -18.54
C ILE A 22 3.59 1.09 -19.71
N ARG A 23 2.26 1.26 -19.69
CA ARG A 23 1.38 0.78 -20.77
C ARG A 23 1.65 1.48 -22.10
N ALA A 24 1.97 2.78 -22.09
CA ALA A 24 2.34 3.51 -23.29
C ALA A 24 3.65 2.97 -23.89
N MET A 25 4.65 2.69 -23.07
CA MET A 25 5.92 2.09 -23.51
C MET A 25 5.72 0.69 -24.11
N MET A 26 4.92 -0.17 -23.47
CA MET A 26 4.58 -1.50 -23.99
C MET A 26 3.93 -1.40 -25.37
N ARG A 27 2.94 -0.51 -25.53
CA ARG A 27 2.27 -0.26 -26.82
C ARG A 27 3.23 0.24 -27.89
N ALA A 28 4.09 1.20 -27.55
CA ALA A 28 5.08 1.72 -28.49
C ALA A 28 6.08 0.65 -28.97
N LYS A 29 6.31 -0.38 -28.16
CA LYS A 29 7.15 -1.55 -28.49
C LYS A 29 6.38 -2.69 -29.17
N GLY A 30 5.09 -2.52 -29.44
CA GLY A 30 4.26 -3.58 -30.02
C GLY A 30 3.98 -4.75 -29.07
N VAL A 31 4.15 -4.56 -27.76
CA VAL A 31 3.87 -5.60 -26.75
C VAL A 31 2.37 -5.64 -26.46
N ALA A 32 1.74 -6.78 -26.78
CA ALA A 32 0.35 -7.07 -26.44
C ALA A 32 0.29 -7.77 -25.07
N LEU A 33 -0.59 -7.29 -24.18
CA LEU A 33 -0.85 -7.95 -22.90
C LEU A 33 -1.95 -9.00 -23.09
N GLU A 34 -1.65 -10.24 -22.75
CA GLU A 34 -2.59 -11.35 -22.81
C GLU A 34 -3.04 -11.79 -21.39
N PRO A 35 -4.27 -12.29 -21.23
CA PRO A 35 -4.70 -12.88 -19.97
C PRO A 35 -3.84 -14.08 -19.60
N VAL A 36 -3.42 -14.15 -18.34
CA VAL A 36 -2.70 -15.30 -17.78
C VAL A 36 -3.41 -15.76 -16.51
N LEU A 37 -3.32 -17.05 -16.20
CA LEU A 37 -3.81 -17.59 -14.94
C LEU A 37 -3.08 -16.93 -13.77
N ASN A 38 -3.84 -16.54 -12.75
CA ASN A 38 -3.33 -15.88 -11.56
C ASN A 38 -2.78 -16.92 -10.57
N THR A 39 -1.67 -17.59 -10.92
CA THR A 39 -1.03 -18.64 -10.11
C THR A 39 0.10 -18.12 -9.22
N TYR A 40 0.45 -16.85 -9.37
CA TYR A 40 1.60 -16.24 -8.71
C TYR A 40 1.19 -15.47 -7.45
N GLN A 41 1.81 -15.80 -6.32
CA GLN A 41 1.64 -15.09 -5.07
C GLN A 41 2.97 -14.87 -4.35
N GLU A 42 3.36 -13.61 -4.29
CA GLU A 42 4.62 -13.14 -3.67
C GLU A 42 4.41 -12.51 -2.29
N SER A 43 3.21 -11.94 -2.04
CA SER A 43 2.90 -11.16 -0.85
C SER A 43 1.69 -11.74 -0.10
N SER A 44 1.67 -11.58 1.23
CA SER A 44 0.50 -11.88 2.06
C SER A 44 -0.69 -11.00 1.68
N VAL A 45 -1.90 -11.41 2.06
CA VAL A 45 -3.11 -10.59 1.83
C VAL A 45 -3.03 -9.21 2.47
N PHE A 46 -2.30 -9.08 3.59
CA PHE A 46 -2.06 -7.82 4.28
C PHE A 46 -1.11 -6.91 3.48
N GLY A 47 0.00 -7.46 2.97
CA GLY A 47 0.89 -6.73 2.06
C GLY A 47 0.18 -6.32 0.77
N LYS A 48 -0.60 -7.23 0.17
CA LYS A 48 -1.44 -6.95 -1.01
C LYS A 48 -2.48 -5.85 -0.77
N ARG A 49 -2.83 -5.51 0.48
CA ARG A 49 -3.78 -4.43 0.83
C ARG A 49 -3.13 -3.07 1.08
N PHE A 50 -1.81 -2.95 1.09
CA PHE A 50 -1.08 -1.69 1.36
C PHE A 50 -1.65 -0.45 0.64
N GLY A 51 -1.91 -0.56 -0.67
CA GLY A 51 -2.47 0.54 -1.46
C GLY A 51 -3.94 0.92 -1.18
N ASN A 52 -4.64 0.24 -0.27
CA ASN A 52 -5.99 0.62 0.18
C ASN A 52 -5.88 1.54 1.39
N SER A 53 -6.76 2.53 1.52
CA SER A 53 -6.92 3.24 2.80
C SER A 53 -7.32 2.26 3.93
N GLY A 54 -6.56 2.29 5.02
CA GLY A 54 -6.64 1.36 6.14
C GLY A 54 -5.78 0.09 5.97
N GLY A 55 -5.12 -0.08 4.82
CA GLY A 55 -4.35 -1.28 4.50
C GLY A 55 -3.03 -1.37 5.26
N VAL A 56 -2.38 -0.22 5.49
CA VAL A 56 -1.09 -0.17 6.21
C VAL A 56 -1.29 -0.47 7.68
N ALA A 57 -2.24 0.21 8.33
CA ALA A 57 -2.54 -0.02 9.74
C ALA A 57 -3.01 -1.46 9.99
N ALA A 58 -3.82 -2.03 9.10
CA ALA A 58 -4.22 -3.43 9.21
C ALA A 58 -3.02 -4.38 9.13
N ALA A 59 -2.04 -4.11 8.25
CA ALA A 59 -0.82 -4.91 8.18
C ALA A 59 0.05 -4.76 9.42
N VAL A 60 0.18 -3.55 9.97
CA VAL A 60 0.92 -3.29 11.22
C VAL A 60 0.27 -4.02 12.40
N GLN A 61 -1.06 -3.90 12.57
CA GLN A 61 -1.80 -4.60 13.62
C GLN A 61 -1.65 -6.11 13.50
N GLN A 62 -1.75 -6.65 12.28
CA GLN A 62 -1.55 -8.08 12.05
C GLN A 62 -0.11 -8.53 12.37
N SER A 63 0.90 -7.75 11.99
CA SER A 63 2.30 -8.06 12.32
C SER A 63 2.53 -8.08 13.83
N LEU A 64 1.98 -7.11 14.57
CA LEU A 64 2.03 -7.09 16.03
C LEU A 64 1.39 -8.34 16.64
N LYS A 65 0.20 -8.72 16.15
CA LYS A 65 -0.49 -9.94 16.57
C LYS A 65 0.35 -11.20 16.30
N GLU A 66 0.89 -11.36 15.10
CA GLU A 66 1.70 -12.53 14.73
C GLU A 66 3.04 -12.60 15.51
N SER A 67 3.58 -11.44 15.90
CA SER A 67 4.80 -11.35 16.71
C SER A 67 4.60 -11.65 18.21
N GLY A 68 3.36 -11.87 18.65
CA GLY A 68 3.02 -12.03 20.06
C GLY A 68 2.92 -10.72 20.86
N ASN A 69 3.08 -9.57 20.20
CA ASN A 69 2.92 -8.23 20.80
C ASN A 69 1.51 -7.68 20.55
N ASP A 70 0.48 -8.50 20.75
CA ASP A 70 -0.91 -8.11 20.49
C ASP A 70 -1.33 -6.98 21.44
N ILE A 71 -1.43 -5.77 20.90
CA ILE A 71 -1.81 -4.56 21.62
C ILE A 71 -3.02 -3.92 20.96
N ASP A 72 -3.98 -3.47 21.78
CA ASP A 72 -5.17 -2.78 21.30
C ASP A 72 -4.84 -1.33 20.90
N ILE A 73 -4.27 -1.16 19.70
CA ILE A 73 -3.99 0.15 19.10
C ILE A 73 -5.26 0.70 18.49
N LYS A 74 -5.68 1.88 18.94
CA LYS A 74 -6.74 2.64 18.28
C LYS A 74 -6.16 3.36 17.08
N VAL A 75 -6.71 3.07 15.90
CA VAL A 75 -6.23 3.61 14.62
C VAL A 75 -7.21 4.63 14.05
N CYS A 76 -6.72 5.83 13.78
CA CYS A 76 -7.40 6.82 12.95
C CYS A 76 -7.08 6.55 11.47
N LYS A 77 -8.05 6.07 10.70
CA LYS A 77 -7.93 5.88 9.25
C LYS A 77 -8.35 7.16 8.52
N ALA A 78 -7.38 8.02 8.23
CA ALA A 78 -7.59 9.27 7.52
C ALA A 78 -7.57 9.05 6.01
N ASN A 79 -8.77 8.92 5.43
CA ASN A 79 -8.98 8.67 4.01
C ASN A 79 -9.20 9.98 3.24
N GLY A 80 -8.22 10.38 2.44
CA GLY A 80 -8.23 11.63 1.69
C GLY A 80 -7.58 12.78 2.46
N ALA A 81 -7.04 13.74 1.71
CA ALA A 81 -6.31 14.89 2.28
C ALA A 81 -7.13 15.70 3.30
N ALA A 82 -8.45 15.77 3.14
CA ALA A 82 -9.34 16.45 4.08
C ALA A 82 -9.37 15.76 5.46
N GLU A 83 -9.52 14.43 5.49
CA GLU A 83 -9.48 13.67 6.74
C GLU A 83 -8.08 13.65 7.35
N CYS A 84 -7.02 13.62 6.54
CA CYS A 84 -5.64 13.78 7.03
C CYS A 84 -5.48 15.12 7.76
N LYS A 85 -5.92 16.22 7.14
CA LYS A 85 -5.87 17.55 7.75
C LYS A 85 -6.66 17.59 9.07
N LYS A 86 -7.86 17.00 9.10
CA LYS A 86 -8.70 16.92 10.30
C LYS A 86 -8.01 16.15 11.43
N ALA A 87 -7.45 14.97 11.15
CA ALA A 87 -6.72 14.17 12.12
C ALA A 87 -5.50 14.93 12.69
N LEU A 88 -4.72 15.58 11.82
CA LEU A 88 -3.58 16.40 12.22
C LEU A 88 -3.99 17.63 13.05
N LEU A 89 -5.13 18.26 12.73
CA LEU A 89 -5.65 19.38 13.52
C LEU A 89 -6.12 18.94 14.90
N LEU A 90 -6.80 17.80 15.02
CA LEU A 90 -7.19 17.21 16.31
C LEU A 90 -5.95 16.87 17.14
N MET A 91 -4.93 16.27 16.52
CA MET A 91 -3.65 15.97 17.17
C MET A 91 -2.97 17.25 17.67
N LYS A 92 -2.91 18.31 16.84
CA LYS A 92 -2.30 19.60 17.19
C LYS A 92 -2.91 20.23 18.45
N VAL A 93 -4.21 20.05 18.68
CA VAL A 93 -4.91 20.59 19.86
C VAL A 93 -5.05 19.58 21.00
N GLY A 94 -4.37 18.43 20.93
CA GLY A 94 -4.40 17.40 21.98
C GLY A 94 -5.76 16.68 22.13
N ARG A 95 -6.56 16.62 21.05
CA ARG A 95 -7.91 16.05 21.03
C ARG A 95 -8.06 14.83 20.14
N LEU A 96 -6.97 14.28 19.63
CA LEU A 96 -7.00 13.00 18.91
C LEU A 96 -7.02 11.86 19.95
N PRO A 97 -8.08 11.03 20.01
CA PRO A 97 -8.16 9.91 20.96
C PRO A 97 -7.45 8.64 20.50
N GLU A 98 -7.08 8.54 19.22
CA GLU A 98 -6.40 7.38 18.63
C GLU A 98 -4.88 7.42 18.84
N ASP A 99 -4.26 6.24 18.92
CA ASP A 99 -2.82 6.05 19.17
C ASP A 99 -1.99 6.14 17.88
N PHE A 100 -2.59 5.81 16.74
CA PHE A 100 -1.92 5.76 15.44
C PHE A 100 -2.78 6.36 14.33
N ILE A 101 -2.17 7.13 13.43
CA ILE A 101 -2.85 7.71 12.26
C ILE A 101 -2.29 7.07 10.99
N GLU A 102 -3.15 6.43 10.20
CA GLU A 102 -2.85 6.13 8.80
C GLU A 102 -3.46 7.22 7.91
N GLY A 103 -2.61 8.05 7.30
CA GLY A 103 -3.02 9.10 6.37
C GLY A 103 -2.80 8.72 4.92
N MET A 104 -3.87 8.71 4.13
CA MET A 104 -3.81 8.54 2.68
C MET A 104 -4.28 9.81 1.99
N ALA A 105 -3.45 10.43 1.16
CA ALA A 105 -3.80 11.68 0.49
C ALA A 105 -4.96 11.53 -0.52
N CYS A 106 -5.05 10.38 -1.18
CA CYS A 106 -6.10 10.07 -2.15
C CYS A 106 -7.25 9.30 -1.47
N ASP A 107 -8.48 9.61 -1.88
CA ASP A 107 -9.65 8.85 -1.45
C ASP A 107 -9.56 7.38 -1.91
N GLY A 108 -9.71 6.46 -0.97
CA GLY A 108 -9.54 5.01 -1.17
C GLY A 108 -8.10 4.52 -1.13
N GLY A 109 -7.12 5.39 -0.88
CA GLY A 109 -5.68 5.08 -0.96
C GLY A 109 -5.15 5.10 -2.39
N CYS A 110 -3.99 4.48 -2.62
CA CYS A 110 -3.32 4.44 -3.92
C CYS A 110 -4.21 3.92 -5.07
N VAL A 111 -5.19 3.06 -4.79
CA VAL A 111 -6.14 2.53 -5.80
C VAL A 111 -7.01 3.63 -6.42
N GLY A 112 -7.28 4.69 -5.66
CA GLY A 112 -8.00 5.89 -6.11
C GLY A 112 -7.07 7.02 -6.51
N GLY A 113 -5.77 6.75 -6.65
CA GLY A 113 -4.78 7.75 -7.04
C GLY A 113 -5.05 8.34 -8.43
N PRO A 114 -4.48 9.53 -8.73
CA PRO A 114 -4.78 10.29 -9.95
C PRO A 114 -4.34 9.58 -11.25
N SER A 115 -3.48 8.56 -11.15
CA SER A 115 -3.02 7.76 -12.29
C SER A 115 -3.75 6.41 -12.39
N SER A 116 -4.86 6.22 -11.66
CA SER A 116 -5.66 5.00 -11.77
C SER A 116 -6.31 4.89 -13.15
N PHE A 117 -6.28 3.69 -13.72
CA PHE A 117 -6.82 3.42 -15.06
C PHE A 117 -8.37 3.32 -15.07
N LYS A 118 -8.98 3.08 -13.91
CA LYS A 118 -10.42 2.89 -13.77
C LYS A 118 -10.95 3.77 -12.64
N ASP A 119 -12.27 3.99 -12.65
CA ASP A 119 -12.97 4.55 -11.50
C ASP A 119 -12.58 3.82 -10.20
N GLN A 120 -12.46 4.57 -9.12
CA GLN A 120 -12.02 4.07 -7.81
C GLN A 120 -12.83 2.85 -7.34
N LYS A 121 -14.16 2.85 -7.52
CA LYS A 121 -15.01 1.73 -7.08
C LYS A 121 -14.74 0.48 -7.90
N LEU A 122 -14.57 0.64 -9.21
CA LEU A 122 -14.25 -0.47 -10.12
C LEU A 122 -12.85 -1.02 -9.84
N ALA A 123 -11.86 -0.14 -9.66
CA ALA A 123 -10.49 -0.52 -9.35
C ALA A 123 -10.42 -1.28 -8.01
N LYS A 124 -11.09 -0.76 -6.98
CA LYS A 124 -11.21 -1.44 -5.68
C LYS A 124 -11.88 -2.80 -5.81
N LYS A 125 -13.00 -2.90 -6.52
CA LYS A 125 -13.72 -4.18 -6.73
C LYS A 125 -12.84 -5.22 -7.42
N SER A 126 -12.14 -4.84 -8.50
CA SER A 126 -11.21 -5.73 -9.19
C SER A 126 -10.08 -6.19 -8.27
N ARG A 127 -9.50 -5.28 -7.48
CA ARG A 127 -8.44 -5.62 -6.53
C ARG A 127 -8.92 -6.53 -5.40
N ASP A 128 -10.09 -6.27 -4.84
CA ASP A 128 -10.70 -7.12 -3.80
C ASP A 128 -11.00 -8.53 -4.34
N ALA A 129 -11.37 -8.69 -5.61
CA ALA A 129 -11.54 -10.00 -6.24
C ALA A 129 -10.21 -10.77 -6.33
N LEU A 130 -9.15 -10.12 -6.84
CA LEU A 130 -7.82 -10.72 -6.96
C LEU A 130 -7.22 -11.08 -5.58
N ILE A 131 -7.48 -10.29 -4.55
CA ILE A 131 -7.02 -10.59 -3.18
C ILE A 131 -7.76 -11.78 -2.58
N LYS A 132 -9.02 -12.04 -2.96
CA LYS A 132 -9.76 -13.23 -2.50
C LYS A 132 -9.26 -14.54 -3.10
N GLU A 133 -8.57 -14.47 -4.24
CA GLU A 133 -7.93 -15.62 -4.87
C GLU A 133 -6.56 -15.94 -4.23
N ALA A 134 -6.06 -15.06 -3.37
CA ALA A 134 -4.81 -15.29 -2.67
C ALA A 134 -4.94 -16.40 -1.63
N ASP A 135 -3.86 -17.15 -1.40
CA ASP A 135 -3.76 -18.04 -0.25
C ASP A 135 -3.78 -17.25 1.08
N ASP A 136 -3.92 -17.98 2.18
CA ASP A 136 -4.11 -17.46 3.54
C ASP A 136 -2.80 -17.21 4.29
N ARG A 137 -1.65 -17.16 3.59
CA ARG A 137 -0.36 -16.95 4.26
C ARG A 137 -0.36 -15.65 5.07
N GLY A 138 0.10 -15.75 6.32
CA GLY A 138 0.34 -14.63 7.21
C GLY A 138 1.52 -13.75 6.77
N ILE A 139 1.81 -12.71 7.53
CA ILE A 139 2.94 -11.81 7.24
C ILE A 139 4.27 -12.55 7.44
N TYR A 140 4.48 -13.17 8.60
CA TYR A 140 5.77 -13.84 8.89
C TYR A 140 5.99 -15.09 8.04
N ALA A 141 4.93 -15.87 7.78
CA ALA A 141 5.01 -17.01 6.85
C ALA A 141 5.32 -16.58 5.41
N ASN A 142 4.96 -15.35 5.02
CA ASN A 142 5.37 -14.79 3.74
C ASN A 142 6.83 -14.35 3.77
N LEU A 143 7.24 -13.64 4.82
CA LEU A 143 8.59 -13.11 4.99
C LEU A 143 9.66 -14.21 5.04
N SER A 144 9.35 -15.39 5.60
CA SER A 144 10.27 -16.54 5.63
C SER A 144 10.69 -17.08 4.25
N ASN A 145 10.08 -16.60 3.17
CA ASN A 145 10.49 -16.92 1.80
C ASN A 145 11.57 -15.96 1.25
N TYR A 146 11.95 -14.95 2.02
CA TYR A 146 12.91 -13.91 1.63
C TYR A 146 14.08 -13.86 2.60
N ASP A 147 15.24 -13.48 2.09
CA ASP A 147 16.39 -13.15 2.91
C ASP A 147 16.19 -11.73 3.47
N GLU A 148 15.72 -11.62 4.72
CA GLU A 148 15.44 -10.33 5.37
C GLU A 148 16.69 -9.45 5.55
N ASP A 149 17.89 -10.07 5.58
CA ASP A 149 19.16 -9.35 5.70
C ASP A 149 19.67 -8.86 4.33
N SER A 150 19.10 -9.36 3.23
CA SER A 150 19.49 -8.96 1.86
C SER A 150 19.03 -7.54 1.48
N PHE A 151 18.14 -6.93 2.27
CA PHE A 151 17.66 -5.57 2.06
C PHE A 151 17.61 -4.78 3.37
N SER A 152 18.07 -3.52 3.33
CA SER A 152 18.06 -2.67 4.52
C SER A 152 16.63 -2.27 4.91
N MET A 153 16.18 -2.68 6.10
CA MET A 153 14.91 -2.25 6.69
C MET A 153 14.94 -0.80 7.20
N HIS A 154 16.14 -0.28 7.42
CA HIS A 154 16.38 1.13 7.72
C HIS A 154 16.89 1.82 6.46
N ARG A 155 16.23 2.91 6.06
CA ARG A 155 16.75 3.81 5.04
C ARG A 155 17.50 4.93 5.73
#